data_AF-A0A7Y1X912-F1
#
_entry.id   AF-A0A7Y1X912-F1
#
_cell.length_a   1.000
_cell.length_b   1.000
_cell.length_c   1.000
_cell.angle_alpha   90.00
_cell.angle_beta   90.00
_cell.angle_gamma   90.00
#
_symmetry.space_group_name_H-M   'P 1'
#
loop_
_entity.id
_entity.type
_entity.pdbx_description
1 polymer ?
#
loop_
_entity_poly.entity_id
_entity_poly.type
_entity_poly.pdbx_seq_one_letter_code
_entity_poly.pdbx_strand_id
1 'polypeptide(L)'
;MTNLRVVDPDGNAVAGALVGGGEMTGDGGELAFNTPTGGVAVKAPGFVPRYLSDWQPGERRIVLQPVVVRGVVRTAAGDPLAGAIVTLGDSDLTSDESGRFEFVGATAGTIEARRAGWESGAVGWLGRDDWVPIDLEPVVVRALHVAGWTVGDETRWREILDLAASTEINSLVVDLKDESGLVFFRTTVPTAGTVGAIQEEYSLAEVVSTVADAGLYLIGRIVTFQDPIAARALPGIAVMDGSTGGPYKKNGQYFLDPSDPDARQYALDLAAESCAAGFNEIQFDYVRYPDGFGSSAVFDEGSSSEVRPVVIRDFLAEASALLNPAGCAVAADIFGFITSTTDDGGIGQQLEELALVADVLSPMLYPSHYSEGWFGFTVPNDHPGQVVSEALDDGLERLDSSIVLRPWIQDFYYNASQVRAQIEAAEERGLGWMLWNALSRFTEGALLPAE
;
A
#
# COMPACT_ATOMS: atom_id res chain seq x y z
N MET A 1 -8.20 42.81 42.83
CA MET A 1 -7.83 42.21 41.55
C MET A 1 -7.06 40.94 41.82
N THR A 2 -7.36 39.88 41.07
CA THR A 2 -6.61 38.64 41.08
C THR A 2 -5.83 38.55 39.78
N ASN A 3 -4.54 38.22 39.84
CA ASN A 3 -3.74 37.89 38.68
C ASN A 3 -3.64 36.37 38.59
N LEU A 4 -4.21 35.80 37.54
CA LEU A 4 -4.17 34.39 37.26
C LEU A 4 -3.20 34.14 36.11
N ARG A 5 -2.38 33.10 36.25
CA ARG A 5 -1.60 32.49 35.18
C ARG A 5 -2.03 31.04 34.99
N VAL A 6 -2.57 30.72 33.83
CA VAL A 6 -2.95 29.37 33.43
C VAL A 6 -1.83 28.77 32.60
N VAL A 7 -1.39 27.57 32.98
CA VAL A 7 -0.31 26.85 32.33
C VAL A 7 -0.65 25.37 32.16
N ASP A 8 0.10 24.70 31.29
CA ASP A 8 0.16 23.23 31.23
C ASP A 8 1.13 22.66 32.31
N PRO A 9 1.30 21.33 32.42
CA PRO A 9 2.22 20.70 33.37
C PRO A 9 3.69 21.11 33.19
N ASP A 10 4.11 21.42 31.97
CA ASP A 10 5.48 21.84 31.62
C ASP A 10 5.72 23.33 31.92
N GLY A 11 4.65 24.09 32.20
CA GLY A 11 4.69 25.50 32.54
C GLY A 11 4.53 26.43 31.34
N ASN A 12 4.19 25.91 30.16
CA ASN A 12 3.84 26.71 29.01
C ASN A 12 2.51 27.42 29.26
N ALA A 13 2.37 28.62 28.71
CA ALA A 13 1.16 29.42 28.84
C ALA A 13 -0.02 28.77 28.10
N VAL A 14 -1.20 28.73 28.72
CA VAL A 14 -2.45 28.33 28.07
C VAL A 14 -3.26 29.57 27.72
N ALA A 15 -3.19 29.98 26.45
CA ALA A 15 -3.95 31.11 25.91
C ALA A 15 -5.43 30.76 25.71
N GLY A 16 -6.30 31.77 25.75
CA GLY A 16 -7.73 31.60 25.47
C GLY A 16 -8.49 30.75 26.50
N ALA A 17 -7.91 30.47 27.67
CA ALA A 17 -8.57 29.73 28.73
C ALA A 17 -9.71 30.57 29.32
N LEU A 18 -10.94 30.06 29.24
CA LEU A 18 -12.14 30.65 29.82
C LEU A 18 -12.11 30.50 31.35
N VAL A 19 -12.21 31.62 32.06
CA VAL A 19 -12.17 31.72 33.51
C VAL A 19 -13.51 32.26 34.02
N GLY A 20 -14.14 31.51 34.92
CA GLY A 20 -15.40 31.89 35.54
C GLY A 20 -16.53 32.09 34.54
N GLY A 21 -17.09 33.31 34.52
CA GLY A 21 -18.31 33.66 33.78
C GLY A 21 -18.10 34.20 32.37
N GLY A 22 -16.87 34.22 31.84
CA GLY A 22 -16.65 34.58 30.42
C GLY A 22 -15.31 35.23 30.05
N GLU A 23 -14.43 35.54 31.00
CA GLU A 23 -13.14 36.17 30.69
C GLU A 23 -12.13 35.13 30.19
N MET A 24 -11.22 35.52 29.31
CA MET A 24 -10.23 34.61 28.71
C MET A 24 -8.80 35.08 28.97
N THR A 25 -7.89 34.13 29.19
CA THR A 25 -6.45 34.45 29.25
C THR A 25 -5.93 34.99 27.91
N GLY A 26 -5.01 35.94 27.97
CA GLY A 26 -4.25 36.38 26.80
C GLY A 26 -3.18 35.37 26.39
N ASP A 27 -2.39 35.71 25.37
CA ASP A 27 -1.37 34.81 24.80
C ASP A 27 -0.33 34.32 25.82
N GLY A 28 -0.03 35.13 26.84
CA GLY A 28 0.86 34.76 27.95
C GLY A 28 0.23 33.82 28.99
N GLY A 29 -1.02 33.37 28.78
CA GLY A 29 -1.78 32.57 29.73
C GLY A 29 -2.24 33.35 30.96
N GLU A 30 -2.17 34.69 30.91
CA GLU A 30 -2.45 35.57 32.03
C GLU A 30 -3.82 36.23 31.91
N LEU A 31 -4.49 36.41 33.05
CA LEU A 31 -5.74 37.15 33.18
C LEU A 31 -5.79 37.89 34.51
N ALA A 32 -6.01 39.20 34.45
CA ALA A 32 -6.36 40.00 35.61
C ALA A 32 -7.89 40.16 35.66
N PHE A 33 -8.52 39.70 36.74
CA PHE A 33 -9.97 39.76 36.87
C PHE A 33 -10.45 40.02 38.30
N ASN A 34 -11.75 40.31 38.43
CA ASN A 34 -12.39 40.51 39.72
C ASN A 34 -12.71 39.16 40.38
N THR A 35 -12.25 39.00 41.62
CA THR A 35 -12.46 37.83 42.47
C THR A 35 -13.97 37.52 42.58
N PRO A 36 -14.47 36.42 42.01
CA PRO A 36 -15.89 36.10 42.08
C PRO A 36 -16.29 35.60 43.46
N THR A 37 -17.56 35.76 43.83
CA THR A 37 -18.14 35.14 45.01
C THR A 37 -18.45 33.67 44.72
N GLY A 38 -17.65 32.75 45.28
CA GLY A 38 -17.77 31.30 45.10
C GLY A 38 -16.57 30.72 44.35
N GLY A 39 -16.75 29.52 43.77
CA GLY A 39 -15.69 28.84 43.04
C GLY A 39 -15.52 29.31 41.59
N VAL A 40 -14.32 29.11 41.04
CA VAL A 40 -13.93 29.48 39.67
C VAL A 40 -13.72 28.23 38.82
N ALA A 41 -14.41 28.13 37.69
CA ALA A 41 -14.10 27.17 36.65
C ALA A 41 -13.06 27.75 35.69
N VAL A 42 -12.06 26.97 35.31
CA VAL A 42 -11.11 27.29 34.23
C VAL A 42 -11.20 26.20 33.19
N LYS A 43 -11.44 26.58 31.94
CA LYS A 43 -11.64 25.68 30.80
C LYS A 43 -10.81 26.18 29.62
N ALA A 44 -10.13 25.28 28.93
CA ALA A 44 -9.49 25.58 27.66
C ALA A 44 -9.73 24.40 26.70
N PRO A 45 -9.91 24.64 25.39
CA PRO A 45 -9.92 23.56 24.40
C PRO A 45 -8.67 22.69 24.54
N GLY A 46 -8.84 21.37 24.50
CA GLY A 46 -7.73 20.43 24.67
C GLY A 46 -7.32 20.18 26.12
N PHE A 47 -7.96 20.80 27.11
CA PHE A 47 -7.63 20.64 28.52
C PHE A 47 -8.82 20.21 29.37
N VAL A 48 -8.55 19.39 30.37
CA VAL A 48 -9.52 18.96 31.38
C VAL A 48 -9.97 20.19 32.19
N PRO A 49 -11.28 20.52 32.21
CA PRO A 49 -11.82 21.61 33.02
C PRO A 49 -11.44 21.48 34.49
N ARG A 50 -11.01 22.59 35.11
CA ARG A 50 -10.68 22.63 36.53
C ARG A 50 -11.62 23.56 37.28
N TYR A 51 -12.23 23.07 38.36
CA TYR A 51 -13.04 23.88 39.27
C TYR A 51 -12.30 24.08 40.60
N LEU A 52 -12.31 25.32 41.10
CA LEU A 52 -11.68 25.71 42.35
C LEU A 52 -12.72 26.31 43.28
N SER A 53 -13.10 25.60 44.35
CA SER A 53 -14.14 26.04 45.30
C SER A 53 -13.70 27.16 46.23
N ASP A 54 -12.45 27.15 46.67
CA ASP A 54 -11.91 28.08 47.68
C ASP A 54 -11.01 29.15 47.06
N TRP A 55 -11.65 30.08 46.37
CA TRP A 55 -10.94 31.17 45.70
C TRP A 55 -10.59 32.31 46.67
N GLN A 56 -9.33 32.77 46.65
CA GLN A 56 -8.86 33.92 47.43
C GLN A 56 -8.13 34.93 46.52
N PRO A 57 -8.21 36.25 46.81
CA PRO A 57 -7.46 37.27 46.08
C PRO A 57 -5.94 37.04 46.15
N GLY A 58 -5.20 37.40 45.09
CA GLY A 58 -3.74 37.29 45.03
C GLY A 58 -3.22 36.85 43.66
N GLU A 59 -1.95 36.48 43.57
CA GLU A 59 -1.38 35.79 42.41
C GLU A 59 -1.68 34.30 42.48
N ARG A 60 -2.15 33.72 41.37
CA ARG A 60 -2.48 32.30 41.27
C ARG A 60 -1.88 31.71 40.01
N ARG A 61 -1.29 30.52 40.15
CA ARG A 61 -0.93 29.65 39.03
C ARG A 61 -1.90 28.48 39.00
N ILE A 62 -2.58 28.27 37.86
CA ILE A 62 -3.44 27.12 37.62
C ILE A 62 -2.78 26.26 36.56
N VAL A 63 -2.55 25.00 36.91
CA VAL A 63 -2.14 23.97 35.95
C VAL A 63 -3.40 23.29 35.43
N LEU A 64 -3.63 23.34 34.12
CA LEU A 64 -4.62 22.53 33.43
C LEU A 64 -3.94 21.27 32.89
N GLN A 65 -4.59 20.12 33.05
CA GLN A 65 -4.10 18.87 32.46
C GLN A 65 -4.61 18.78 31.02
N PRO A 66 -3.75 18.44 30.04
CA PRO A 66 -4.23 18.19 28.68
C PRO A 66 -5.15 16.97 28.68
N VAL A 67 -6.17 16.99 27.83
CA VAL A 67 -6.96 15.80 27.51
C VAL A 67 -6.09 14.90 26.65
N VAL A 68 -6.03 13.61 26.98
CA VAL A 68 -5.24 12.65 26.22
C VAL A 68 -6.13 11.52 25.74
N VAL A 69 -6.16 11.30 24.42
CA VAL A 69 -6.78 10.10 23.84
C VAL A 69 -5.69 9.16 23.37
N ARG A 70 -5.83 7.90 23.77
CA ARG A 70 -4.96 6.81 23.35
C ARG A 70 -5.79 5.80 22.59
N GLY A 71 -5.14 5.05 21.73
CA GLY A 71 -5.83 3.99 21.04
C GLY A 71 -4.91 3.06 20.32
N VAL A 72 -5.53 2.19 19.54
CA VAL A 72 -4.85 1.20 18.73
C VAL A 72 -5.64 0.96 17.46
N VAL A 73 -4.94 0.99 16.32
CA VAL A 73 -5.46 0.56 15.03
C VAL A 73 -5.17 -0.93 14.89
N ARG A 74 -6.17 -1.69 14.45
CA ARG A 74 -6.10 -3.15 14.36
C ARG A 74 -6.71 -3.66 13.06
N THR A 75 -6.33 -4.87 12.68
CA THR A 75 -7.09 -5.66 11.70
C THR A 75 -8.42 -6.08 12.31
N ALA A 76 -9.38 -6.50 11.48
CA ALA A 76 -10.63 -7.08 11.95
C ALA A 76 -10.45 -8.36 12.79
N ALA A 77 -9.33 -9.07 12.60
CA ALA A 77 -8.95 -10.20 13.46
C ALA A 77 -8.44 -9.76 14.84
N GLY A 78 -8.20 -8.46 15.03
CA GLY A 78 -7.73 -7.85 16.28
C GLY A 78 -6.22 -7.70 16.39
N ASP A 79 -5.47 -8.02 15.33
CA ASP A 79 -4.01 -7.88 15.31
C ASP A 79 -3.60 -6.41 15.15
N PRO A 80 -2.50 -5.98 15.79
CA PRO A 80 -2.01 -4.61 15.65
C PRO A 80 -1.73 -4.20 14.20
N LEU A 81 -2.12 -2.98 13.83
CA LEU A 81 -1.88 -2.42 12.50
C LEU A 81 -0.94 -1.22 12.59
N ALA A 82 0.34 -1.46 12.29
CA ALA A 82 1.36 -0.42 12.23
C ALA A 82 1.22 0.44 10.96
N GLY A 83 1.77 1.67 11.00
CA GLY A 83 1.85 2.53 9.81
C GLY A 83 0.53 3.18 9.38
N ALA A 84 -0.56 3.00 10.14
CA ALA A 84 -1.84 3.65 9.86
C ALA A 84 -1.77 5.13 10.21
N ILE A 85 -2.25 5.99 9.31
CA ILE A 85 -2.38 7.43 9.56
C ILE A 85 -3.67 7.64 10.33
N VAL A 86 -3.55 8.15 11.55
CA VAL A 86 -4.67 8.48 12.43
C VAL A 86 -4.83 9.99 12.47
N THR A 87 -6.03 10.49 12.25
CA THR A 87 -6.34 11.93 12.24
C THR A 87 -7.36 12.27 13.32
N LEU A 88 -7.22 13.45 13.90
CA LEU A 88 -8.19 14.05 14.83
C LEU A 88 -8.16 15.57 14.68
N GLY A 89 -9.19 16.13 14.04
CA GLY A 89 -9.21 17.54 13.67
C GLY A 89 -8.10 17.86 12.67
N ASP A 90 -7.26 18.86 12.97
CA ASP A 90 -6.13 19.26 12.13
C ASP A 90 -4.83 18.51 12.46
N SER A 91 -4.87 17.54 13.38
CA SER A 91 -3.69 16.77 13.80
C SER A 91 -3.72 15.38 13.17
N ASP A 92 -2.55 14.91 12.74
CA ASP A 92 -2.32 13.54 12.32
C ASP A 92 -1.08 12.95 12.99
N LEU A 93 -1.02 11.62 12.98
CA LEU A 93 0.13 10.83 13.41
C LEU A 93 0.10 9.48 12.73
N THR A 94 1.18 8.72 12.83
CA THR A 94 1.27 7.33 12.37
C THR A 94 1.24 6.37 13.54
N SER A 95 0.48 5.28 13.44
CA SER A 95 0.47 4.23 14.45
C SER A 95 1.83 3.52 14.55
N ASP A 96 2.25 3.19 15.77
CA ASP A 96 3.52 2.50 16.01
C ASP A 96 3.48 1.00 15.62
N GLU A 97 4.58 0.28 15.80
CA GLU A 97 4.69 -1.17 15.53
C GLU A 97 3.64 -2.03 16.28
N SER A 98 3.09 -1.51 17.37
CA SER A 98 2.01 -2.13 18.14
C SER A 98 0.63 -1.55 17.83
N GLY A 99 0.52 -0.84 16.69
CA GLY A 99 -0.68 -0.19 16.20
C GLY A 99 -1.13 0.99 17.05
N ARG A 100 -0.36 1.46 18.03
CA ARG A 100 -0.83 2.44 19.01
C ARG A 100 -0.71 3.88 18.52
N PHE A 101 -1.60 4.72 19.04
CA PHE A 101 -1.55 6.16 18.89
C PHE A 101 -1.85 6.91 20.18
N GLU A 102 -1.37 8.15 20.28
CA GLU A 102 -1.65 9.07 21.39
C GLU A 102 -1.75 10.52 20.88
N PHE A 103 -2.89 11.17 21.10
CA PHE A 103 -3.04 12.62 20.93
C PHE A 103 -3.07 13.29 22.30
N VAL A 104 -2.21 14.30 22.49
CA VAL A 104 -2.12 15.11 23.71
C VAL A 104 -2.68 16.50 23.45
N GLY A 105 -3.53 16.99 24.36
CA GLY A 105 -4.18 18.30 24.19
C GLY A 105 -5.36 18.25 23.22
N ALA A 106 -5.98 17.09 23.05
CA ALA A 106 -6.95 16.83 21.99
C ALA A 106 -8.37 17.36 22.33
N THR A 107 -9.09 17.81 21.31
CA THR A 107 -10.51 18.22 21.41
C THR A 107 -11.43 17.12 20.89
N ALA A 108 -12.63 16.99 21.49
CA ALA A 108 -13.66 16.06 21.03
C ALA A 108 -13.89 16.17 19.51
N GLY A 109 -14.09 15.03 18.85
CA GLY A 109 -14.20 14.96 17.40
C GLY A 109 -14.27 13.53 16.89
N THR A 110 -14.16 13.36 15.59
CA THR A 110 -14.01 12.04 14.96
C THR A 110 -12.53 11.71 14.86
N ILE A 111 -12.15 10.51 15.31
CA ILE A 111 -10.83 9.94 15.08
C ILE A 111 -10.96 9.04 13.86
N GLU A 112 -10.25 9.35 12.79
CA GLU A 112 -10.24 8.55 11.57
C GLU A 112 -8.88 7.84 11.46
N ALA A 113 -8.88 6.62 10.95
CA ALA A 113 -7.66 5.88 10.67
C ALA A 113 -7.72 5.36 9.23
N ARG A 114 -6.60 5.49 8.52
CA ARG A 114 -6.44 4.98 7.15
C ARG A 114 -5.08 4.34 7.00
N ARG A 115 -5.01 3.27 6.22
CA ARG A 115 -3.76 2.63 5.80
C ARG A 115 -3.89 2.25 4.33
N ALA A 116 -2.81 2.40 3.57
CA ALA A 116 -2.83 2.05 2.15
C ALA A 116 -3.17 0.56 1.98
N GLY A 117 -4.13 0.22 1.11
CA GLY A 117 -4.63 -1.15 0.94
C GLY A 117 -5.73 -1.56 1.93
N TRP A 118 -6.14 -0.66 2.83
CA TRP A 118 -7.19 -0.89 3.85
C TRP A 118 -8.33 0.11 3.70
N GLU A 119 -9.55 -0.32 4.01
CA GLU A 119 -10.70 0.57 4.17
C GLU A 119 -10.48 1.51 5.36
N SER A 120 -10.93 2.76 5.23
CA SER A 120 -10.77 3.74 6.31
C SER A 120 -11.80 3.51 7.43
N GLY A 121 -11.36 3.63 8.67
CA GLY A 121 -12.19 3.49 9.87
C GLY A 121 -12.37 4.83 10.59
N ALA A 122 -13.49 5.01 11.29
CA ALA A 122 -13.77 6.24 12.03
C ALA A 122 -14.53 5.98 13.34
N VAL A 123 -14.13 6.66 14.42
CA VAL A 123 -14.77 6.56 15.74
C VAL A 123 -15.02 7.95 16.32
N GLY A 124 -16.26 8.21 16.74
CA GLY A 124 -16.61 9.43 17.46
C GLY A 124 -16.06 9.41 18.90
N TRP A 125 -15.30 10.44 19.26
CA TRP A 125 -14.70 10.61 20.58
C TRP A 125 -15.20 11.87 21.30
N LEU A 126 -15.58 11.73 22.57
CA LEU A 126 -16.29 12.75 23.34
C LEU A 126 -15.37 13.75 24.09
N GLY A 127 -14.07 13.72 23.87
CA GLY A 127 -13.14 14.67 24.50
C GLY A 127 -12.82 14.35 25.96
N ARG A 128 -12.70 13.07 26.30
CA ARG A 128 -12.31 12.58 27.63
C ARG A 128 -11.20 11.55 27.51
N ASP A 129 -10.45 11.30 28.58
CA ASP A 129 -9.42 10.28 28.57
C ASP A 129 -10.05 8.89 28.34
N ASP A 130 -9.86 8.35 27.14
CA ASP A 130 -10.42 7.08 26.67
C ASP A 130 -9.33 6.27 25.95
N TRP A 131 -9.53 4.94 25.90
CA TRP A 131 -8.81 4.05 25.01
C TRP A 131 -9.72 3.70 23.83
N VAL A 132 -9.31 4.06 22.61
CA VAL A 132 -10.12 3.92 21.39
C VAL A 132 -9.54 2.85 20.47
N PRO A 133 -10.18 1.69 20.31
CA PRO A 133 -9.85 0.77 19.22
C PRO A 133 -10.46 1.27 17.90
N ILE A 134 -9.71 1.13 16.81
CA ILE A 134 -10.20 1.35 15.45
C ILE A 134 -9.80 0.12 14.63
N ASP A 135 -10.80 -0.63 14.19
CA ASP A 135 -10.58 -1.83 13.36
C ASP A 135 -10.68 -1.42 11.89
N LEU A 136 -9.70 -1.84 11.07
CA LEU A 136 -9.69 -1.67 9.62
C LEU A 136 -9.85 -3.03 8.94
N GLU A 137 -10.53 -3.01 7.80
CA GLU A 137 -10.68 -4.16 6.90
C GLU A 137 -9.78 -3.96 5.68
N PRO A 138 -9.16 -5.03 5.14
CA PRO A 138 -8.40 -4.92 3.90
C PRO A 138 -9.35 -4.66 2.72
N VAL A 139 -8.89 -3.92 1.72
CA VAL A 139 -9.65 -3.73 0.48
C VAL A 139 -9.69 -5.05 -0.29
N VAL A 140 -10.88 -5.64 -0.45
CA VAL A 140 -11.08 -6.88 -1.21
C VAL A 140 -11.17 -6.57 -2.71
N VAL A 141 -10.02 -6.68 -3.38
CA VAL A 141 -9.87 -6.41 -4.82
C VAL A 141 -10.27 -7.63 -5.65
N ARG A 142 -11.13 -7.43 -6.66
CA ARG A 142 -11.45 -8.38 -7.73
C ARG A 142 -11.13 -7.71 -9.06
N ALA A 143 -9.97 -8.01 -9.63
CA ALA A 143 -9.40 -7.22 -10.72
C ALA A 143 -9.25 -7.96 -12.05
N LEU A 144 -9.23 -7.18 -13.12
CA LEU A 144 -8.85 -7.59 -14.47
C LEU A 144 -7.51 -6.95 -14.86
N HIS A 145 -6.59 -7.75 -15.44
CA HIS A 145 -5.39 -7.24 -16.10
C HIS A 145 -5.69 -6.52 -17.43
N VAL A 146 -5.23 -5.28 -17.57
CA VAL A 146 -5.43 -4.46 -18.76
C VAL A 146 -4.09 -4.00 -19.31
N ALA A 147 -3.66 -4.64 -20.40
CA ALA A 147 -2.44 -4.26 -21.11
C ALA A 147 -2.54 -2.81 -21.63
N GLY A 148 -1.43 -2.08 -21.69
CA GLY A 148 -1.44 -0.66 -22.06
C GLY A 148 -2.02 -0.38 -23.44
N TRP A 149 -1.72 -1.23 -24.42
CA TRP A 149 -2.34 -1.20 -25.76
C TRP A 149 -3.86 -1.43 -25.75
N THR A 150 -4.37 -2.17 -24.76
CA THR A 150 -5.81 -2.43 -24.60
C THR A 150 -6.52 -1.20 -24.05
N VAL A 151 -5.87 -0.42 -23.17
CA VAL A 151 -6.39 0.87 -22.71
C VAL A 151 -6.45 1.89 -23.85
N GLY A 152 -5.42 1.93 -24.71
CA GLY A 152 -5.39 2.80 -25.90
C GLY A 152 -6.39 2.42 -27.01
N ASP A 153 -6.94 1.20 -26.98
CA ASP A 153 -7.99 0.77 -27.91
C ASP A 153 -9.38 1.07 -27.34
N GLU A 154 -10.04 2.10 -27.87
CA GLU A 154 -11.35 2.55 -27.39
C GLU A 154 -12.44 1.47 -27.38
N THR A 155 -12.37 0.49 -28.30
CA THR A 155 -13.37 -0.60 -28.33
C THR A 155 -13.11 -1.56 -27.18
N ARG A 156 -11.87 -2.00 -27.05
CA ARG A 156 -11.49 -3.00 -26.06
C ARG A 156 -11.49 -2.45 -24.64
N TRP A 157 -11.12 -1.18 -24.45
CA TRP A 157 -11.22 -0.50 -23.16
C TRP A 157 -12.67 -0.46 -22.67
N ARG A 158 -13.62 -0.14 -23.55
CA ARG A 158 -15.05 -0.18 -23.22
C ARG A 158 -15.54 -1.58 -22.89
N GLU A 159 -15.10 -2.60 -23.63
CA GLU A 159 -15.44 -4.00 -23.32
C GLU A 159 -15.00 -4.39 -21.89
N ILE A 160 -13.84 -3.93 -21.44
CA ILE A 160 -13.36 -4.14 -20.06
C ILE A 160 -14.25 -3.41 -19.04
N LEU A 161 -14.60 -2.14 -19.29
CA LEU A 161 -15.47 -1.36 -18.39
C LEU A 161 -16.89 -1.94 -18.33
N ASP A 162 -17.45 -2.39 -19.45
CA ASP A 162 -18.75 -3.04 -19.52
C ASP A 162 -18.74 -4.39 -18.77
N LEU A 163 -17.64 -5.14 -18.87
CA LEU A 163 -17.47 -6.36 -18.09
C LEU A 163 -17.41 -6.06 -16.60
N ALA A 164 -16.67 -5.02 -16.20
CA ALA A 164 -16.61 -4.59 -14.81
C ALA A 164 -18.00 -4.17 -14.28
N ALA A 165 -18.74 -3.38 -15.05
CA ALA A 165 -20.06 -2.90 -14.66
C ALA A 165 -21.14 -4.00 -14.57
N SER A 166 -20.94 -5.14 -15.22
CA SER A 166 -21.93 -6.22 -15.27
C SER A 166 -21.60 -7.41 -14.36
N THR A 167 -20.44 -7.40 -13.70
CA THR A 167 -19.93 -8.50 -12.89
C THR A 167 -19.46 -8.04 -11.50
N GLU A 168 -18.98 -8.97 -10.69
CA GLU A 168 -18.38 -8.72 -9.37
C GLU A 168 -17.03 -7.97 -9.39
N ILE A 169 -16.49 -7.67 -10.57
CA ILE A 169 -15.24 -6.93 -10.74
C ILE A 169 -15.38 -5.52 -10.18
N ASN A 170 -14.47 -5.15 -9.29
CA ASN A 170 -14.45 -3.84 -8.65
C ASN A 170 -13.13 -3.09 -8.85
N SER A 171 -12.20 -3.67 -9.61
CA SER A 171 -10.84 -3.15 -9.75
C SER A 171 -10.25 -3.42 -11.13
N LEU A 172 -9.27 -2.62 -11.54
CA LEU A 172 -8.50 -2.84 -12.77
C LEU A 172 -7.01 -2.70 -12.50
N VAL A 173 -6.20 -3.60 -13.05
CA VAL A 173 -4.73 -3.51 -13.08
C VAL A 173 -4.31 -3.06 -14.46
N VAL A 174 -3.86 -1.81 -14.60
CA VAL A 174 -3.45 -1.22 -15.88
C VAL A 174 -1.92 -1.23 -15.99
N ASP A 175 -1.41 -1.75 -17.10
CA ASP A 175 0.02 -1.66 -17.40
C ASP A 175 0.46 -0.22 -17.68
N LEU A 176 1.18 0.35 -16.71
CA LEU A 176 1.92 1.60 -16.88
C LEU A 176 3.20 1.36 -17.69
N LYS A 177 3.87 0.25 -17.37
CA LYS A 177 5.09 -0.24 -18.03
C LYS A 177 5.10 -1.76 -18.02
N ASP A 178 5.29 -2.38 -19.19
CA ASP A 178 5.31 -3.84 -19.33
C ASP A 178 6.73 -4.41 -19.52
N GLU A 179 6.81 -5.72 -19.70
CA GLU A 179 8.03 -6.49 -19.83
C GLU A 179 8.81 -6.26 -21.13
N SER A 180 8.23 -5.50 -22.07
CA SER A 180 8.94 -4.97 -23.23
C SER A 180 9.79 -3.76 -22.89
N GLY A 181 9.60 -3.16 -21.71
CA GLY A 181 10.26 -1.93 -21.26
C GLY A 181 9.58 -0.66 -21.74
N LEU A 182 8.45 -0.76 -22.46
CA LEU A 182 7.68 0.40 -22.92
C LEU A 182 6.87 1.02 -21.78
N VAL A 183 6.77 2.36 -21.78
CA VAL A 183 5.91 3.14 -20.88
C VAL A 183 4.71 3.65 -21.67
N PHE A 184 3.50 3.27 -21.27
CA PHE A 184 2.29 3.41 -22.09
C PHE A 184 1.59 4.76 -22.01
N PHE A 185 2.10 5.66 -21.18
CA PHE A 185 1.56 6.99 -21.00
C PHE A 185 2.66 8.03 -21.18
N ARG A 186 2.23 9.28 -21.38
CA ARG A 186 3.17 10.39 -21.43
C ARG A 186 3.72 10.72 -20.05
N THR A 187 4.94 10.26 -19.80
CA THR A 187 5.69 10.52 -18.56
C THR A 187 6.65 11.71 -18.68
N THR A 188 6.90 12.40 -17.56
CA THR A 188 7.96 13.40 -17.43
C THR A 188 9.26 12.84 -16.87
N VAL A 189 9.32 11.54 -16.56
CA VAL A 189 10.50 10.86 -16.00
C VAL A 189 11.65 10.88 -17.02
N PRO A 190 12.80 11.51 -16.70
CA PRO A 190 13.90 11.69 -17.65
C PRO A 190 14.45 10.40 -18.25
N THR A 191 14.52 9.33 -17.45
CA THR A 191 15.05 8.03 -17.89
C THR A 191 14.22 7.44 -19.03
N ALA A 192 12.88 7.45 -18.94
CA ALA A 192 11.99 6.95 -19.99
C ALA A 192 12.23 7.66 -21.33
N GLY A 193 12.37 8.99 -21.31
CA GLY A 193 12.66 9.79 -22.49
C GLY A 193 14.06 9.54 -23.06
N THR A 194 15.05 9.37 -22.17
CA THR A 194 16.46 9.12 -22.55
C THR A 194 16.64 7.77 -23.23
N VAL A 195 15.99 6.72 -22.71
CA VAL A 195 16.10 5.36 -23.28
C VAL A 195 15.15 5.14 -24.46
N GLY A 196 14.23 6.07 -24.72
CA GLY A 196 13.24 5.97 -25.79
C GLY A 196 12.13 4.95 -25.51
N ALA A 197 11.76 4.78 -24.24
CA ALA A 197 10.75 3.82 -23.80
C ALA A 197 9.29 4.32 -23.96
N ILE A 198 9.09 5.63 -24.16
CA ILE A 198 7.75 6.23 -24.14
C ILE A 198 6.98 5.82 -25.42
N GLN A 199 5.86 5.14 -25.21
CA GLN A 199 4.88 4.74 -26.21
C GLN A 199 3.51 5.21 -25.71
N GLU A 200 3.17 6.47 -25.97
CA GLU A 200 1.96 7.11 -25.45
C GLU A 200 0.68 6.50 -26.10
N GLU A 201 0.12 5.49 -25.45
CA GLU A 201 -1.13 4.81 -25.85
C GLU A 201 -2.35 5.45 -25.18
N TYR A 202 -2.21 5.98 -23.96
CA TYR A 202 -3.30 6.61 -23.23
C TYR A 202 -2.86 7.77 -22.33
N SER A 203 -3.84 8.56 -21.88
CA SER A 203 -3.67 9.63 -20.90
C SER A 203 -3.94 9.11 -19.48
N LEU A 204 -2.99 9.30 -18.55
CA LEU A 204 -3.20 8.92 -17.14
C LEU A 204 -4.43 9.61 -16.54
N ALA A 205 -4.61 10.91 -16.80
CA ALA A 205 -5.73 11.66 -16.24
C ALA A 205 -7.08 11.15 -16.73
N GLU A 206 -7.15 10.70 -17.98
CA GLU A 206 -8.38 10.14 -18.56
C GLU A 206 -8.69 8.75 -17.98
N VAL A 207 -7.67 7.89 -17.85
CA VAL A 207 -7.82 6.58 -17.21
C VAL A 207 -8.28 6.74 -15.76
N VAL A 208 -7.60 7.58 -14.97
CA VAL A 208 -7.97 7.83 -13.57
C VAL A 208 -9.40 8.35 -13.46
N SER A 209 -9.77 9.36 -14.26
CA SER A 209 -11.14 9.90 -14.24
C SER A 209 -12.17 8.85 -14.63
N THR A 210 -11.92 8.07 -15.68
CA THR A 210 -12.87 7.06 -16.18
C THR A 210 -13.09 5.93 -15.17
N VAL A 211 -12.01 5.45 -14.56
CA VAL A 211 -12.07 4.37 -13.56
C VAL A 211 -12.70 4.86 -12.27
N ALA A 212 -12.40 6.09 -11.84
CA ALA A 212 -13.03 6.71 -10.67
C ALA A 212 -14.53 6.97 -10.88
N ASP A 213 -14.95 7.44 -12.06
CA ASP A 213 -16.37 7.64 -12.41
C ASP A 213 -17.15 6.31 -12.42
N ALA A 214 -16.46 5.20 -12.73
CA ALA A 214 -17.01 3.85 -12.63
C ALA A 214 -17.00 3.28 -11.20
N GLY A 215 -16.43 4.00 -10.22
CA GLY A 215 -16.32 3.54 -8.83
C GLY A 215 -15.36 2.36 -8.62
N LEU A 216 -14.40 2.18 -9.53
CA LEU A 216 -13.46 1.07 -9.51
C LEU A 216 -12.14 1.45 -8.83
N TYR A 217 -11.50 0.48 -8.20
CA TYR A 217 -10.14 0.62 -7.63
C TYR A 217 -9.08 0.45 -8.74
N LEU A 218 -8.18 1.42 -8.87
CA LEU A 218 -7.19 1.48 -9.95
C LEU A 218 -5.79 1.11 -9.46
N ILE A 219 -5.24 0.05 -10.02
CA ILE A 219 -3.90 -0.47 -9.76
C ILE A 219 -3.02 -0.20 -10.99
N GLY A 220 -1.84 0.37 -10.79
CA GLY A 220 -0.87 0.63 -11.84
C GLY A 220 0.26 -0.39 -11.80
N ARG A 221 0.37 -1.24 -12.83
CA ARG A 221 1.43 -2.25 -12.93
C ARG A 221 2.68 -1.67 -13.58
N ILE A 222 3.82 -1.82 -12.91
CA ILE A 222 5.15 -1.43 -13.40
C ILE A 222 6.04 -2.67 -13.40
N VAL A 223 6.40 -3.15 -14.59
CA VAL A 223 7.48 -4.12 -14.75
C VAL A 223 8.80 -3.43 -14.44
N THR A 224 9.42 -3.85 -13.35
CA THR A 224 10.50 -3.12 -12.67
C THR A 224 11.85 -3.40 -13.31
N PHE A 225 12.41 -4.59 -13.06
CA PHE A 225 13.80 -4.87 -13.45
C PHE A 225 13.91 -5.60 -14.79
N GLN A 226 12.89 -6.32 -15.27
CA GLN A 226 12.92 -6.86 -16.63
C GLN A 226 12.68 -5.74 -17.65
N ASP A 227 13.75 -5.05 -18.07
CA ASP A 227 13.66 -3.94 -19.01
C ASP A 227 14.67 -4.07 -20.15
N PRO A 228 14.26 -4.61 -21.31
CA PRO A 228 15.15 -4.73 -22.45
C PRO A 228 15.50 -3.40 -23.11
N ILE A 229 14.68 -2.36 -22.99
CA ILE A 229 14.96 -1.04 -23.60
C ILE A 229 16.04 -0.34 -22.78
N ALA A 230 15.81 -0.17 -21.48
CA ALA A 230 16.72 0.51 -20.58
C ALA A 230 18.04 -0.26 -20.43
N ALA A 231 18.02 -1.59 -20.27
CA ALA A 231 19.26 -2.36 -20.11
C ALA A 231 20.20 -2.24 -21.32
N ARG A 232 19.66 -2.09 -22.54
CA ARG A 232 20.48 -1.89 -23.75
C ARG A 232 20.93 -0.45 -23.94
N ALA A 233 20.09 0.52 -23.58
CA ALA A 233 20.39 1.94 -23.73
C ALA A 233 21.37 2.44 -22.65
N LEU A 234 21.28 1.89 -21.44
CA LEU A 234 22.06 2.24 -20.26
C LEU A 234 22.71 1.00 -19.64
N PRO A 235 23.76 0.41 -20.26
CA PRO A 235 24.41 -0.78 -19.71
C PRO A 235 25.01 -0.59 -18.31
N GLY A 236 25.25 0.66 -17.88
CA GLY A 236 25.82 0.96 -16.57
C GLY A 236 24.90 0.64 -15.38
N ILE A 237 23.59 0.50 -15.61
CA ILE A 237 22.57 0.18 -14.60
C ILE A 237 21.94 -1.21 -14.85
N ALA A 238 22.54 -1.98 -15.77
CA ALA A 238 22.03 -3.26 -16.22
C ALA A 238 22.79 -4.41 -15.56
N VAL A 239 22.15 -5.58 -15.47
CA VAL A 239 22.89 -6.81 -15.21
C VAL A 239 23.85 -7.03 -16.38
N MET A 240 25.15 -7.20 -16.10
CA MET A 240 26.17 -7.31 -17.12
C MET A 240 26.62 -8.76 -17.34
N ASP A 241 26.94 -9.12 -18.57
CA ASP A 241 27.57 -10.40 -18.89
C ASP A 241 29.09 -10.24 -18.86
N GLY A 242 29.73 -10.75 -17.81
CA GLY A 242 31.18 -10.70 -17.63
C GLY A 242 31.98 -11.42 -18.72
N SER A 243 31.35 -12.27 -19.53
CA SER A 243 32.00 -12.93 -20.66
C SER A 243 32.01 -12.10 -21.94
N THR A 244 31.02 -11.23 -22.14
CA THR A 244 30.88 -10.41 -23.36
C THR A 244 31.14 -8.92 -23.14
N GLY A 245 30.99 -8.45 -21.90
CA GLY A 245 31.06 -7.03 -21.53
C GLY A 245 29.83 -6.22 -21.92
N GLY A 246 28.75 -6.86 -22.39
CA GLY A 246 27.46 -6.23 -22.68
C GLY A 246 26.37 -6.63 -21.68
N PRO A 247 25.13 -6.12 -21.85
CA PRO A 247 24.01 -6.51 -21.00
C PRO A 247 23.76 -8.02 -21.03
N TYR A 248 23.57 -8.61 -19.85
CA TYR A 248 23.23 -10.01 -19.69
C TYR A 248 21.86 -10.31 -20.30
N LYS A 249 21.81 -11.43 -21.02
CA LYS A 249 20.59 -11.89 -21.68
C LYS A 249 20.35 -13.36 -21.40
N LYS A 250 19.14 -13.68 -20.97
CA LYS A 250 18.67 -15.06 -20.86
C LYS A 250 17.27 -15.18 -21.43
N ASN A 251 17.03 -16.19 -22.27
CA ASN A 251 15.70 -16.46 -22.86
C ASN A 251 15.02 -15.28 -23.56
N GLY A 252 15.79 -14.31 -24.08
CA GLY A 252 15.23 -13.10 -24.70
C GLY A 252 15.10 -11.91 -23.75
N GLN A 253 15.14 -12.15 -22.44
CA GLN A 253 15.00 -11.14 -21.40
C GLN A 253 16.34 -10.48 -21.09
N TYR A 254 16.27 -9.20 -20.74
CA TYR A 254 17.35 -8.41 -20.18
C TYR A 254 16.83 -7.79 -18.90
N PHE A 255 17.71 -7.58 -17.94
CA PHE A 255 17.35 -7.02 -16.66
C PHE A 255 18.23 -5.81 -16.34
N LEU A 256 17.62 -4.81 -15.71
CA LEU A 256 18.30 -3.83 -14.90
C LEU A 256 18.84 -4.51 -13.63
N ASP A 257 19.92 -3.99 -13.07
CA ASP A 257 20.47 -4.50 -11.83
C ASP A 257 19.59 -4.05 -10.65
N PRO A 258 18.95 -4.96 -9.88
CA PRO A 258 18.12 -4.57 -8.75
C PRO A 258 18.88 -3.86 -7.62
N SER A 259 20.21 -3.98 -7.58
CA SER A 259 21.07 -3.30 -6.61
C SER A 259 21.53 -1.90 -7.06
N ASP A 260 21.35 -1.55 -8.33
CA ASP A 260 21.74 -0.24 -8.84
C ASP A 260 20.70 0.83 -8.48
N PRO A 261 21.11 1.96 -7.87
CA PRO A 261 20.18 2.99 -7.41
C PRO A 261 19.47 3.74 -8.57
N ASP A 262 20.12 3.91 -9.72
CA ASP A 262 19.52 4.57 -10.87
C ASP A 262 18.48 3.65 -11.56
N ALA A 263 18.73 2.33 -11.55
CA ALA A 263 17.74 1.32 -11.97
C ALA A 263 16.49 1.34 -11.08
N ARG A 264 16.66 1.40 -9.76
CA ARG A 264 15.55 1.52 -8.80
C ARG A 264 14.78 2.82 -8.99
N GLN A 265 15.51 3.95 -9.07
CA GLN A 265 14.92 5.28 -9.18
C GLN A 265 14.02 5.40 -10.41
N TYR A 266 14.34 4.73 -11.51
CA TYR A 266 13.50 4.75 -12.70
C TYR A 266 12.08 4.22 -12.44
N ALA A 267 11.94 3.09 -11.75
CA ALA A 267 10.63 2.54 -11.42
C ALA A 267 9.92 3.38 -10.34
N LEU A 268 10.66 3.89 -9.35
CA LEU A 268 10.13 4.75 -8.28
C LEU A 268 9.59 6.08 -8.81
N ASP A 269 10.27 6.70 -9.77
CA ASP A 269 9.84 7.95 -10.40
C ASP A 269 8.54 7.78 -11.18
N LEU A 270 8.41 6.68 -11.95
CA LEU A 270 7.17 6.33 -12.65
C LEU A 270 6.04 6.08 -11.64
N ALA A 271 6.31 5.34 -10.58
CA ALA A 271 5.35 5.05 -9.52
C ALA A 271 4.86 6.32 -8.81
N ALA A 272 5.76 7.26 -8.50
CA ALA A 272 5.41 8.53 -7.87
C ALA A 272 4.54 9.41 -8.79
N GLU A 273 4.86 9.48 -10.08
CA GLU A 273 4.06 10.22 -11.07
C GLU A 273 2.65 9.62 -11.20
N SER A 274 2.54 8.29 -11.26
CA SER A 274 1.24 7.60 -11.35
C SER A 274 0.44 7.69 -10.05
N CYS A 275 1.08 7.58 -8.88
CA CYS A 275 0.41 7.79 -7.60
C CYS A 275 -0.15 9.22 -7.48
N ALA A 276 0.65 10.23 -7.82
CA ALA A 276 0.21 11.63 -7.84
C ALA A 276 -0.92 11.90 -8.85
N ALA A 277 -1.02 11.09 -9.91
CA ALA A 277 -2.10 11.17 -10.90
C ALA A 277 -3.44 10.63 -10.36
N GLY A 278 -3.44 9.86 -9.26
CA GLY A 278 -4.65 9.36 -8.60
C GLY A 278 -4.85 7.84 -8.66
N PHE A 279 -3.81 7.06 -8.95
CA PHE A 279 -3.85 5.61 -8.78
C PHE A 279 -4.02 5.26 -7.30
N ASN A 280 -4.77 4.20 -6.98
CA ASN A 280 -4.95 3.77 -5.59
C ASN A 280 -3.79 2.89 -5.09
N GLU A 281 -3.12 2.22 -6.02
CA GLU A 281 -2.07 1.25 -5.74
C GLU A 281 -1.08 1.20 -6.91
N ILE A 282 0.20 1.02 -6.60
CA ILE A 282 1.23 0.67 -7.57
C ILE A 282 1.71 -0.75 -7.29
N GLN A 283 1.65 -1.58 -8.34
CA GLN A 283 2.06 -2.97 -8.29
C GLN A 283 3.35 -3.16 -9.09
N PHE A 284 4.41 -3.55 -8.40
CA PHE A 284 5.71 -3.83 -9.01
C PHE A 284 5.79 -5.28 -9.45
N ASP A 285 5.85 -5.49 -10.76
CA ASP A 285 6.09 -6.79 -11.38
C ASP A 285 7.57 -6.94 -11.77
N TYR A 286 8.04 -8.18 -11.92
CA TYR A 286 9.44 -8.53 -12.13
C TYR A 286 10.38 -7.82 -11.14
N VAL A 287 9.90 -7.63 -9.91
CA VAL A 287 10.65 -7.10 -8.76
C VAL A 287 11.52 -8.21 -8.18
N ARG A 288 12.50 -8.64 -8.97
CA ARG A 288 13.34 -9.82 -8.73
C ARG A 288 14.62 -9.80 -9.55
N TYR A 289 15.53 -10.70 -9.21
CA TYR A 289 16.64 -11.10 -10.06
C TYR A 289 16.15 -11.97 -11.24
N PRO A 290 16.88 -12.04 -12.36
CA PRO A 290 16.56 -12.94 -13.47
C PRO A 290 16.50 -14.39 -12.97
N ASP A 291 15.57 -15.21 -13.42
CA ASP A 291 15.48 -16.59 -12.94
C ASP A 291 16.61 -17.45 -13.53
N GLY A 292 17.28 -18.23 -12.68
CA GLY A 292 18.34 -19.16 -13.07
C GLY A 292 19.48 -18.55 -13.89
N PHE A 293 19.85 -17.29 -13.63
CA PHE A 293 20.98 -16.65 -14.32
C PHE A 293 22.27 -17.48 -14.20
N GLY A 294 23.11 -17.39 -15.23
CA GLY A 294 24.40 -18.08 -15.28
C GLY A 294 25.49 -17.35 -14.50
N SER A 295 26.60 -18.03 -14.25
CA SER A 295 27.76 -17.45 -13.54
C SER A 295 28.45 -16.29 -14.27
N SER A 296 28.06 -16.01 -15.52
CA SER A 296 28.53 -14.83 -16.25
C SER A 296 27.72 -13.57 -15.95
N ALA A 297 26.54 -13.67 -15.32
CA ALA A 297 25.80 -12.50 -14.87
C ALA A 297 26.54 -11.83 -13.71
N VAL A 298 26.76 -10.52 -13.85
CA VAL A 298 27.47 -9.67 -12.89
C VAL A 298 26.48 -8.60 -12.42
N PHE A 299 26.43 -8.45 -11.11
CA PHE A 299 25.61 -7.49 -10.39
C PHE A 299 26.53 -6.63 -9.51
N ASP A 300 26.18 -5.38 -9.28
CA ASP A 300 27.00 -4.39 -8.57
C ASP A 300 27.26 -4.80 -7.12
N GLU A 301 26.21 -5.21 -6.40
CA GLU A 301 26.34 -5.75 -5.03
C GLU A 301 26.47 -7.28 -4.99
N GLY A 302 26.53 -7.93 -6.15
CA GLY A 302 26.56 -9.39 -6.28
C GLY A 302 25.18 -10.03 -6.11
N SER A 303 25.15 -11.36 -6.05
CA SER A 303 23.92 -12.12 -6.17
C SER A 303 23.89 -13.36 -5.26
N SER A 304 24.44 -13.28 -4.04
CA SER A 304 24.39 -14.39 -3.08
C SER A 304 22.99 -14.55 -2.49
N SER A 305 22.72 -15.69 -1.84
CA SER A 305 21.44 -15.95 -1.13
C SER A 305 21.16 -14.97 0.00
N GLU A 306 22.19 -14.32 0.53
CA GLU A 306 22.08 -13.33 1.60
C GLU A 306 21.85 -11.91 1.03
N VAL A 307 22.34 -11.64 -0.18
CA VAL A 307 22.23 -10.31 -0.82
C VAL A 307 20.89 -10.14 -1.52
N ARG A 308 20.45 -11.13 -2.33
CA ARG A 308 19.28 -10.95 -3.20
C ARG A 308 17.99 -10.59 -2.41
N PRO A 309 17.64 -11.28 -1.31
CA PRO A 309 16.44 -10.94 -0.53
C PRO A 309 16.48 -9.53 0.04
N VAL A 310 17.65 -9.11 0.56
CA VAL A 310 17.85 -7.76 1.10
C VAL A 310 17.66 -6.71 0.02
N VAL A 311 18.26 -6.91 -1.16
CA VAL A 311 18.15 -5.98 -2.30
C VAL A 311 16.70 -5.76 -2.73
N ILE A 312 15.91 -6.83 -2.84
CA ILE A 312 14.51 -6.73 -3.27
C ILE A 312 13.63 -6.14 -2.17
N ARG A 313 13.82 -6.56 -0.91
CA ARG A 313 13.11 -6.00 0.24
C ARG A 313 13.38 -4.50 0.37
N ASP A 314 14.63 -4.08 0.26
CA ASP A 314 15.00 -2.67 0.44
C ASP A 314 14.40 -1.79 -0.67
N PHE A 315 14.34 -2.27 -1.92
CA PHE A 315 13.60 -1.59 -2.99
C PHE A 315 12.11 -1.41 -2.66
N LEU A 316 11.43 -2.45 -2.17
CA LEU A 316 10.02 -2.33 -1.78
C LEU A 316 9.84 -1.40 -0.56
N ALA A 317 10.78 -1.40 0.38
CA ALA A 317 10.76 -0.47 1.51
C ALA A 317 10.90 0.98 1.04
N GLU A 318 11.79 1.25 0.08
CA GLU A 318 11.92 2.56 -0.57
C GLU A 318 10.61 2.98 -1.26
N ALA A 319 9.98 2.07 -2.00
CA ALA A 319 8.70 2.31 -2.65
C ALA A 319 7.58 2.64 -1.65
N SER A 320 7.44 1.87 -0.57
CA SER A 320 6.41 2.09 0.45
C SER A 320 6.63 3.41 1.19
N ALA A 321 7.89 3.75 1.52
CA ALA A 321 8.21 5.03 2.14
C ALA A 321 7.89 6.23 1.24
N LEU A 322 7.99 6.06 -0.09
CA LEU A 322 7.68 7.07 -1.08
C LEU A 322 6.16 7.23 -1.31
N LEU A 323 5.43 6.12 -1.41
CA LEU A 323 4.05 6.11 -1.95
C LEU A 323 2.97 6.11 -0.86
N ASN A 324 3.18 5.46 0.29
CA ASN A 324 2.17 5.37 1.34
C ASN A 324 1.77 6.74 1.93
N PRO A 325 2.70 7.70 2.17
CA PRO A 325 2.33 9.05 2.58
C PRO A 325 1.48 9.80 1.54
N ALA A 326 1.67 9.49 0.25
CA ALA A 326 0.87 10.04 -0.84
C ALA A 326 -0.49 9.35 -1.01
N GLY A 327 -0.74 8.26 -0.27
CA GLY A 327 -2.02 7.55 -0.22
C GLY A 327 -2.13 6.34 -1.15
N CYS A 328 -1.05 5.95 -1.84
CA CYS A 328 -1.05 4.78 -2.71
C CYS A 328 -0.43 3.57 -2.02
N ALA A 329 -1.07 2.42 -2.13
CA ALA A 329 -0.53 1.16 -1.63
C ALA A 329 0.60 0.64 -2.52
N VAL A 330 1.53 -0.10 -1.91
CA VAL A 330 2.60 -0.82 -2.63
C VAL A 330 2.29 -2.30 -2.67
N ALA A 331 2.17 -2.82 -3.89
CA ALA A 331 2.03 -4.23 -4.16
C ALA A 331 3.25 -4.80 -4.86
N ALA A 332 3.54 -6.08 -4.62
CA ALA A 332 4.62 -6.81 -5.28
C ALA A 332 4.11 -8.11 -5.89
N ASP A 333 4.36 -8.30 -7.18
CA ASP A 333 4.11 -9.58 -7.84
C ASP A 333 5.25 -10.54 -7.52
N ILE A 334 4.89 -11.67 -6.91
CA ILE A 334 5.84 -12.71 -6.49
C ILE A 334 5.57 -14.01 -7.22
N PHE A 335 6.61 -14.82 -7.45
CA PHE A 335 6.42 -16.13 -8.05
C PHE A 335 5.56 -17.01 -7.14
N GLY A 336 4.60 -17.75 -7.72
CA GLY A 336 3.66 -18.54 -6.94
C GLY A 336 4.32 -19.59 -6.03
N PHE A 337 5.47 -20.14 -6.42
CA PHE A 337 6.19 -21.12 -5.59
C PHE A 337 6.77 -20.52 -4.28
N ILE A 338 6.90 -19.19 -4.20
CA ILE A 338 7.41 -18.50 -3.01
C ILE A 338 6.45 -18.66 -1.81
N THR A 339 5.17 -18.91 -2.06
CA THR A 339 4.23 -19.19 -0.96
C THR A 339 4.55 -20.51 -0.25
N SER A 340 5.14 -21.48 -0.96
CA SER A 340 5.43 -22.83 -0.48
C SER A 340 6.91 -23.12 -0.23
N THR A 341 7.80 -22.14 -0.44
CA THR A 341 9.25 -22.30 -0.25
C THR A 341 9.81 -21.29 0.74
N THR A 342 10.82 -21.72 1.52
CA THR A 342 11.44 -20.90 2.58
C THR A 342 12.71 -20.19 2.14
N ASP A 343 13.29 -20.60 1.00
CA ASP A 343 14.37 -19.88 0.34
C ASP A 343 13.84 -18.92 -0.73
N ASP A 344 14.73 -18.17 -1.36
CA ASP A 344 14.36 -17.14 -2.35
C ASP A 344 14.28 -17.67 -3.79
N GLY A 345 14.43 -18.98 -3.99
CA GLY A 345 14.48 -19.64 -5.30
C GLY A 345 15.53 -19.08 -6.28
N GLY A 346 16.53 -18.34 -5.79
CA GLY A 346 17.51 -17.67 -6.64
C GLY A 346 17.07 -16.33 -7.23
N ILE A 347 15.88 -15.82 -6.88
CA ILE A 347 15.30 -14.61 -7.48
C ILE A 347 15.18 -13.42 -6.51
N GLY A 348 15.57 -13.59 -5.24
CA GLY A 348 15.54 -12.54 -4.23
C GLY A 348 14.17 -12.28 -3.62
N GLN A 349 13.16 -13.10 -3.91
CA GLN A 349 11.84 -12.97 -3.30
C GLN A 349 11.74 -13.91 -2.11
N GLN A 350 11.50 -13.40 -0.91
CA GLN A 350 11.26 -14.22 0.28
C GLN A 350 9.99 -13.74 0.97
N LEU A 351 8.98 -14.61 1.08
CA LEU A 351 7.61 -14.25 1.45
C LEU A 351 7.54 -13.36 2.70
N GLU A 352 8.16 -13.82 3.78
CA GLU A 352 8.11 -13.15 5.09
C GLU A 352 8.84 -11.81 5.07
N GLU A 353 9.98 -11.71 4.39
CA GLU A 353 10.74 -10.45 4.29
C GLU A 353 9.97 -9.40 3.47
N LEU A 354 9.30 -9.82 2.37
CA LEU A 354 8.52 -8.91 1.55
C LEU A 354 7.25 -8.43 2.28
N ALA A 355 6.65 -9.29 3.11
CA ALA A 355 5.47 -8.95 3.91
C ALA A 355 5.73 -7.86 4.97
N LEU A 356 7.00 -7.63 5.34
CA LEU A 356 7.37 -6.56 6.28
C LEU A 356 7.36 -5.18 5.63
N VAL A 357 7.43 -5.11 4.30
CA VAL A 357 7.72 -3.85 3.58
C VAL A 357 6.68 -3.49 2.52
N ALA A 358 5.93 -4.46 1.99
CA ALA A 358 4.81 -4.19 1.08
C ALA A 358 3.48 -4.07 1.84
N ASP A 359 2.46 -3.50 1.19
CA ASP A 359 1.08 -3.51 1.70
C ASP A 359 0.28 -4.70 1.14
N VAL A 360 0.64 -5.14 -0.07
CA VAL A 360 0.00 -6.26 -0.76
C VAL A 360 1.05 -7.18 -1.39
N LEU A 361 0.89 -8.49 -1.21
CA LEU A 361 1.65 -9.51 -1.93
C LEU A 361 0.77 -10.24 -2.93
N SER A 362 1.23 -10.33 -4.18
CA SER A 362 0.47 -10.87 -5.29
C SER A 362 1.14 -12.10 -5.90
N PRO A 363 0.97 -13.29 -5.31
CA PRO A 363 1.55 -14.51 -5.87
C PRO A 363 0.91 -14.86 -7.22
N MET A 364 1.77 -15.15 -8.20
CA MET A 364 1.40 -15.65 -9.52
C MET A 364 1.05 -17.13 -9.47
N LEU A 365 -0.18 -17.44 -9.08
CA LEU A 365 -0.69 -18.79 -8.92
C LEU A 365 -1.24 -19.30 -10.25
N TYR A 366 -0.34 -19.63 -11.17
CA TYR A 366 -0.68 -20.18 -12.49
C TYR A 366 -0.45 -21.69 -12.50
N PRO A 367 -1.48 -22.54 -12.39
CA PRO A 367 -1.29 -23.98 -12.26
C PRO A 367 -0.55 -24.61 -13.45
N SER A 368 -0.59 -23.97 -14.63
CA SER A 368 0.22 -24.34 -15.80
C SER A 368 1.74 -24.20 -15.62
N HIS A 369 2.19 -23.42 -14.65
CA HIS A 369 3.61 -23.14 -14.38
C HIS A 369 4.18 -23.98 -13.23
N TYR A 370 3.34 -24.76 -12.55
CA TYR A 370 3.79 -25.72 -11.54
C TYR A 370 4.24 -27.03 -12.22
N SER A 371 5.41 -27.53 -11.81
CA SER A 371 5.96 -28.78 -12.35
C SER A 371 5.23 -30.01 -11.80
N GLU A 372 5.40 -31.17 -12.44
CA GLU A 372 4.89 -32.45 -11.93
C GLU A 372 5.32 -32.67 -10.45
N GLY A 373 4.39 -33.12 -9.63
CA GLY A 373 4.60 -33.45 -8.22
C GLY A 373 4.31 -32.32 -7.23
N TRP A 374 4.19 -31.07 -7.69
CA TRP A 374 3.75 -29.97 -6.82
C TRP A 374 2.37 -30.26 -6.22
N PHE A 375 2.26 -30.06 -4.90
CA PHE A 375 1.08 -30.38 -4.09
C PHE A 375 0.57 -31.83 -4.26
N GLY A 376 1.45 -32.75 -4.66
CA GLY A 376 1.11 -34.16 -4.87
C GLY A 376 0.38 -34.47 -6.19
N PHE A 377 0.21 -33.50 -7.08
CA PHE A 377 -0.45 -33.70 -8.38
C PHE A 377 0.54 -34.13 -9.46
N THR A 378 0.19 -35.17 -10.24
CA THR A 378 0.98 -35.56 -11.43
C THR A 378 0.98 -34.46 -12.49
N VAL A 379 -0.16 -33.80 -12.70
CA VAL A 379 -0.30 -32.67 -13.62
C VAL A 379 -1.04 -31.55 -12.89
N PRO A 380 -0.34 -30.65 -12.18
CA PRO A 380 -0.98 -29.56 -11.44
C PRO A 380 -1.96 -28.73 -12.28
N ASN A 381 -1.64 -28.55 -13.57
CA ASN A 381 -2.49 -27.82 -14.52
C ASN A 381 -3.90 -28.40 -14.69
N ASP A 382 -4.14 -29.68 -14.35
CA ASP A 382 -5.46 -30.33 -14.39
C ASP A 382 -6.28 -30.10 -13.09
N HIS A 383 -5.67 -29.47 -12.08
CA HIS A 383 -6.23 -29.25 -10.74
C HIS A 383 -6.19 -27.76 -10.32
N PRO A 384 -6.71 -26.83 -11.14
CA PRO A 384 -6.42 -25.42 -10.98
C PRO A 384 -6.89 -24.83 -9.64
N GLY A 385 -8.11 -25.16 -9.20
CA GLY A 385 -8.62 -24.71 -7.90
C GLY A 385 -7.83 -25.26 -6.72
N GLN A 386 -7.44 -26.55 -6.76
CA GLN A 386 -6.65 -27.15 -5.69
C GLN A 386 -5.25 -26.57 -5.60
N VAL A 387 -4.57 -26.35 -6.73
CA VAL A 387 -3.22 -25.75 -6.75
C VAL A 387 -3.24 -24.35 -6.14
N VAL A 388 -4.25 -23.53 -6.49
CA VAL A 388 -4.43 -22.20 -5.90
C VAL A 388 -4.71 -22.30 -4.39
N SER A 389 -5.62 -23.20 -4.00
CA SER A 389 -5.96 -23.45 -2.59
C SER A 389 -4.73 -23.79 -1.74
N GLU A 390 -3.96 -24.80 -2.15
CA GLU A 390 -2.79 -25.28 -1.41
C GLU A 390 -1.70 -24.18 -1.33
N ALA A 391 -1.44 -23.49 -2.44
CA ALA A 391 -0.46 -22.40 -2.45
C ALA A 391 -0.86 -21.21 -1.56
N LEU A 392 -2.16 -20.90 -1.47
CA LEU A 392 -2.67 -19.87 -0.56
C LEU A 392 -2.60 -20.31 0.90
N ASP A 393 -2.93 -21.56 1.21
CA ASP A 393 -2.83 -22.10 2.57
C ASP A 393 -1.39 -22.04 3.08
N ASP A 394 -0.42 -22.52 2.28
CA ASP A 394 1.01 -22.45 2.62
C ASP A 394 1.47 -20.99 2.88
N GLY A 395 0.98 -20.04 2.07
CA GLY A 395 1.30 -18.62 2.24
C GLY A 395 0.68 -18.02 3.50
N LEU A 396 -0.61 -18.25 3.73
CA LEU A 396 -1.35 -17.73 4.88
C LEU A 396 -0.86 -18.30 6.21
N GLU A 397 -0.37 -19.54 6.24
CA GLU A 397 0.26 -20.12 7.44
C GLU A 397 1.53 -19.39 7.88
N ARG A 398 2.16 -18.64 6.97
CA ARG A 398 3.45 -17.95 7.18
C ARG A 398 3.32 -16.44 7.31
N LEU A 399 2.12 -15.88 7.13
CA LEU A 399 1.86 -14.44 7.11
C LEU A 399 0.97 -14.02 8.28
N ASP A 400 1.22 -12.84 8.82
CA ASP A 400 0.35 -12.19 9.81
C ASP A 400 -0.84 -11.50 9.11
N SER A 401 -1.95 -11.27 9.82
CA SER A 401 -3.15 -10.65 9.21
C SER A 401 -2.97 -9.18 8.79
N SER A 402 -1.81 -8.58 9.07
CA SER A 402 -1.47 -7.18 8.76
C SER A 402 -1.00 -6.95 7.32
N ILE A 403 -0.78 -8.00 6.53
CA ILE A 403 -0.45 -7.94 5.09
C ILE A 403 -1.63 -8.46 4.26
N VAL A 404 -1.88 -7.86 3.10
CA VAL A 404 -2.90 -8.34 2.16
C VAL A 404 -2.27 -9.37 1.21
N LEU A 405 -2.79 -10.60 1.20
CA LEU A 405 -2.44 -11.59 0.18
C LEU A 405 -3.51 -11.60 -0.92
N ARG A 406 -3.12 -11.34 -2.17
CA ARG A 406 -4.05 -11.25 -3.30
C ARG A 406 -3.48 -11.92 -4.56
N PRO A 407 -3.85 -13.17 -4.87
CA PRO A 407 -3.25 -13.91 -5.97
C PRO A 407 -3.61 -13.36 -7.35
N TRP A 408 -2.65 -13.49 -8.27
CA TRP A 408 -2.94 -13.56 -9.70
C TRP A 408 -3.43 -14.96 -10.05
N ILE A 409 -4.54 -15.03 -10.77
CA ILE A 409 -5.21 -16.26 -11.21
C ILE A 409 -5.08 -16.40 -12.72
N GLN A 410 -4.81 -17.64 -13.18
CA GLN A 410 -4.70 -17.94 -14.61
C GLN A 410 -6.07 -17.94 -15.31
N ASP A 411 -6.24 -17.06 -16.30
CA ASP A 411 -7.41 -17.02 -17.21
C ASP A 411 -7.00 -17.25 -18.67
N PHE A 412 -6.09 -18.20 -18.87
CA PHE A 412 -5.70 -18.66 -20.20
C PHE A 412 -5.67 -20.19 -20.22
N TYR A 413 -5.97 -20.78 -21.38
CA TYR A 413 -6.11 -22.23 -21.60
C TYR A 413 -7.25 -22.94 -20.86
N TYR A 414 -8.00 -22.22 -20.03
CA TYR A 414 -9.06 -22.77 -19.20
C TYR A 414 -10.45 -22.41 -19.69
N ASN A 415 -11.43 -23.23 -19.28
CA ASN A 415 -12.84 -22.91 -19.42
C ASN A 415 -13.38 -22.21 -18.16
N ALA A 416 -14.63 -21.76 -18.21
CA ALA A 416 -15.29 -21.03 -17.12
C ALA A 416 -15.22 -21.74 -15.77
N SER A 417 -15.50 -23.06 -15.72
CA SER A 417 -15.47 -23.81 -14.45
C SER A 417 -14.06 -23.91 -13.85
N GLN A 418 -13.03 -23.99 -14.67
CA GLN A 418 -11.64 -24.06 -14.21
C GLN A 418 -11.14 -22.71 -13.69
N VAL A 419 -11.51 -21.61 -14.35
CA VAL A 419 -11.22 -20.26 -13.86
C VAL A 419 -11.98 -19.99 -12.56
N ARG A 420 -13.28 -20.30 -12.52
CA ARG A 420 -14.12 -20.12 -11.32
C ARG A 420 -13.62 -20.90 -10.11
N ALA A 421 -13.14 -22.13 -10.29
CA ALA A 421 -12.59 -22.92 -9.19
C ALA A 421 -11.35 -22.28 -8.53
N GLN A 422 -10.54 -21.53 -9.29
CA GLN A 422 -9.42 -20.77 -8.73
C GLN A 422 -9.92 -19.54 -7.96
N ILE A 423 -10.93 -18.86 -8.50
CA ILE A 423 -11.54 -17.70 -7.85
C ILE A 423 -12.18 -18.10 -6.51
N GLU A 424 -12.94 -19.21 -6.49
CA GLU A 424 -13.53 -19.78 -5.27
C GLU A 424 -12.46 -20.10 -4.22
N ALA A 425 -11.31 -20.64 -4.63
CA ALA A 425 -10.23 -20.93 -3.69
C ALA A 425 -9.71 -19.67 -2.97
N ALA A 426 -9.65 -18.51 -3.65
CA ALA A 426 -9.29 -17.24 -3.01
C ALA A 426 -10.43 -16.72 -2.12
N GLU A 427 -11.67 -16.73 -2.61
CA GLU A 427 -12.83 -16.17 -1.90
C GLU A 427 -13.22 -16.95 -0.65
N GLU A 428 -13.08 -18.29 -0.65
CA GLU A 428 -13.30 -19.13 0.53
C GLU A 428 -12.34 -18.79 1.69
N ARG A 429 -11.23 -18.12 1.39
CA ARG A 429 -10.24 -17.62 2.36
C ARG A 429 -10.44 -16.14 2.70
N GLY A 430 -11.51 -15.51 2.19
CA GLY A 430 -11.78 -14.08 2.36
C GLY A 430 -10.83 -13.18 1.59
N LEU A 431 -10.12 -13.70 0.58
CA LEU A 431 -9.14 -12.95 -0.19
C LEU A 431 -9.75 -12.37 -1.47
N GLY A 432 -9.19 -11.25 -1.91
CA GLY A 432 -9.36 -10.76 -3.28
C GLY A 432 -8.57 -11.60 -4.29
N TRP A 433 -8.68 -11.27 -5.57
CA TRP A 433 -8.00 -11.96 -6.67
C TRP A 433 -7.87 -11.04 -7.89
N MET A 434 -6.96 -11.39 -8.80
CA MET A 434 -6.77 -10.69 -10.07
C MET A 434 -6.67 -11.69 -11.21
N LEU A 435 -7.45 -11.54 -12.28
CA LEU A 435 -7.34 -12.40 -13.45
C LEU A 435 -6.22 -11.94 -14.37
N TRP A 436 -5.29 -12.87 -14.64
CA TRP A 436 -4.23 -12.69 -15.59
C TRP A 436 -4.57 -13.28 -16.95
N ASN A 437 -4.58 -12.41 -17.95
CA ASN A 437 -4.53 -12.79 -19.35
C ASN A 437 -3.75 -11.71 -20.12
N ALA A 438 -2.64 -12.08 -20.74
CA ALA A 438 -1.76 -11.14 -21.45
C ALA A 438 -2.45 -10.40 -22.61
N LEU A 439 -3.53 -10.97 -23.16
CA LEU A 439 -4.33 -10.33 -24.19
C LEU A 439 -5.47 -9.51 -23.62
N SER A 440 -5.67 -9.42 -22.30
CA SER A 440 -6.83 -8.76 -21.67
C SER A 440 -8.15 -9.25 -22.26
N ARG A 441 -8.30 -10.57 -22.31
CA ARG A 441 -9.51 -11.28 -22.73
C ARG A 441 -9.89 -12.25 -21.63
N PHE A 442 -11.11 -12.11 -21.12
CA PHE A 442 -11.51 -12.79 -19.90
C PHE A 442 -12.63 -13.78 -20.13
N THR A 443 -12.63 -14.85 -19.35
CA THR A 443 -13.67 -15.87 -19.39
C THR A 443 -14.89 -15.40 -18.61
N GLU A 444 -15.77 -14.61 -19.24
CA GLU A 444 -16.94 -13.99 -18.60
C GLU A 444 -17.82 -14.99 -17.83
N GLY A 445 -17.98 -16.22 -18.33
CA GLY A 445 -18.78 -17.26 -17.67
C GLY A 445 -18.22 -17.76 -16.33
N ALA A 446 -17.01 -17.33 -15.94
CA ALA A 446 -16.43 -17.59 -14.63
C ALA A 446 -16.77 -16.50 -13.61
N LEU A 447 -17.27 -15.34 -14.04
CA LEU A 447 -17.54 -14.21 -13.16
C LEU A 447 -18.98 -14.23 -12.65
N LEU A 448 -19.18 -13.84 -11.40
CA LEU A 448 -20.52 -13.61 -10.86
C LEU A 448 -21.07 -12.28 -11.39
N PRO A 449 -22.41 -12.15 -11.56
CA PRO A 449 -23.04 -10.87 -11.88
C PRO A 449 -22.76 -9.81 -10.81
N ALA A 450 -22.83 -8.53 -11.19
CA ALA A 450 -22.75 -7.42 -10.23
C ALA A 450 -23.82 -7.55 -9.12
N GLU A 451 -23.44 -7.16 -7.89
CA GLU A 451 -24.31 -7.21 -6.69
C GLU A 451 -25.45 -6.19 -6.69
#